data_AF-A0A2R6JTX7-F1
#
_entry.id   AF-A0A2R6JTX7-F1
#
_cell.length_a   1.000
_cell.length_b   1.000
_cell.length_c   1.000
_cell.angle_alpha   90.00
_cell.angle_beta   90.00
_cell.angle_gamma   90.00
#
_symmetry.space_group_name_H-M   'P 1'
#
loop_
_entity.id
_entity.type
_entity.pdbx_description
1 polymer ?
#
loop_
_entity_poly.entity_id
_entity_poly.type
_entity_poly.pdbx_seq_one_letter_code
_entity_poly.pdbx_strand_id
1 'polypeptide(L)'
;MIVSRELYKVVTVFSTLIAIVAVVGGFVLLDTATNRTLAAASEVNLPLAIGGVGLIILGAATYAFASRFRTRGMGSHNSDADE
;
A
#
# COMPACT_ATOMS: atom_id res chain seq x y z
N MET A 1 2.28 -0.34 18.27
CA MET A 1 2.57 0.88 19.05
C MET A 1 1.25 1.46 19.53
N ILE A 2 1.14 1.78 20.82
CA ILE A 2 -0.07 2.39 21.37
C ILE A 2 0.06 3.91 21.26
N VAL A 3 -0.95 4.58 20.68
CA VAL A 3 -0.95 6.03 20.43
C VAL A 3 -2.26 6.70 20.86
N SER A 4 -2.29 8.04 20.84
CA SER A 4 -3.52 8.82 21.07
C SER A 4 -4.54 8.57 19.95
N ARG A 5 -5.82 8.77 20.27
CA ARG A 5 -6.93 8.55 19.31
C ARG A 5 -6.84 9.45 18.08
N GLU A 6 -6.49 10.71 18.28
CA GLU A 6 -6.31 11.68 17.19
C GLU A 6 -5.18 11.24 16.24
N LEU A 7 -4.03 10.82 16.79
CA LEU A 7 -2.90 10.37 15.98
C LEU A 7 -3.22 9.09 15.21
N TYR A 8 -3.91 8.13 15.84
CA TYR A 8 -4.36 6.92 15.14
C TYR A 8 -5.23 7.24 13.93
N LYS A 9 -6.17 8.18 14.08
CA LYS A 9 -7.09 8.58 13.01
C LYS A 9 -6.34 9.22 11.84
N VAL A 10 -5.47 10.17 12.14
CA VAL A 10 -4.63 10.86 11.15
C VAL A 10 -3.76 9.85 10.41
N VAL A 11 -2.99 9.04 11.13
CA VAL A 11 -2.09 8.05 10.50
C VAL A 11 -2.86 7.07 9.64
N THR A 12 -3.99 6.53 10.12
CA THR A 12 -4.77 5.54 9.36
C THR A 12 -5.35 6.15 8.08
N VAL A 13 -5.99 7.32 8.17
CA VAL A 13 -6.62 7.97 7.00
C VAL A 13 -5.57 8.39 5.98
N PHE A 14 -4.52 9.10 6.39
CA PHE A 14 -3.49 9.55 5.46
C PHE A 14 -2.71 8.37 4.87
N SER A 15 -2.38 7.36 5.67
CA SER A 15 -1.65 6.20 5.14
C SER A 15 -2.49 5.38 4.17
N THR A 16 -3.80 5.20 4.42
CA THR A 16 -4.68 4.51 3.48
C THR A 16 -4.87 5.30 2.20
N LEU A 17 -5.04 6.62 2.27
CA LEU A 17 -5.11 7.49 1.09
C LEU A 17 -3.80 7.45 0.27
N ILE A 18 -2.65 7.60 0.92
CA ILE A 18 -1.34 7.52 0.26
C ILE A 18 -1.14 6.13 -0.35
N ALA A 19 -1.50 5.06 0.36
CA ALA A 19 -1.39 3.70 -0.13
C ALA A 19 -2.23 3.48 -1.39
N ILE A 20 -3.49 3.93 -1.38
CA ILE A 20 -4.38 3.82 -2.54
C ILE A 20 -3.81 4.58 -3.73
N VAL A 21 -3.41 5.84 -3.53
CA VAL A 21 -2.85 6.67 -4.60
C VAL A 21 -1.57 6.05 -5.17
N ALA A 22 -0.67 5.56 -4.31
CA ALA A 22 0.56 4.92 -4.74
C ALA A 22 0.29 3.62 -5.52
N VAL A 23 -0.60 2.75 -5.03
CA VAL A 23 -0.93 1.50 -5.72
C VAL A 23 -1.60 1.77 -7.06
N VAL A 24 -2.60 2.66 -7.11
CA VAL A 24 -3.29 3.02 -8.36
C VAL A 24 -2.32 3.67 -9.34
N GLY A 25 -1.49 4.61 -8.88
CA GLY A 25 -0.45 5.22 -9.71
C GLY A 25 0.55 4.19 -10.25
N GLY A 26 0.95 3.22 -9.43
CA GLY A 26 1.84 2.14 -9.83
C GLY A 26 1.25 1.25 -10.93
N PHE A 27 -0.04 0.92 -10.83
CA PHE A 27 -0.76 0.20 -11.89
C PHE A 27 -0.85 1.02 -13.18
N VAL A 28 -1.15 2.32 -13.10
CA VAL A 28 -1.19 3.20 -14.28
C VAL A 28 0.18 3.27 -14.97
N LEU A 29 1.28 3.32 -14.21
CA LEU A 29 2.63 3.27 -14.76
C LEU A 29 2.92 1.93 -15.44
N LEU A 30 2.53 0.81 -14.82
CA LEU A 30 2.69 -0.52 -15.42
C LEU A 30 1.89 -0.70 -16.70
N ASP A 31 0.65 -0.21 -16.73
CA ASP A 31 -0.18 -0.20 -17.94
C ASP A 31 0.48 0.59 -19.06
N THR A 32 1.06 1.75 -18.74
CA THR A 32 1.78 2.57 -19.72
C THR A 32 3.06 1.87 -20.18
N ALA A 33 3.80 1.24 -19.28
CA ALA A 33 5.05 0.54 -19.58
C ALA A 33 4.85 -0.68 -20.49
N THR A 34 3.69 -1.34 -20.37
CA THR A 34 3.39 -2.60 -21.05
C THR A 34 2.37 -2.43 -22.18
N ASN A 35 2.01 -1.18 -22.52
CA ASN A 35 0.93 -0.87 -23.46
C ASN A 35 -0.37 -1.66 -23.17
N ARG A 36 -0.82 -1.62 -21.90
CA ARG A 36 -1.92 -2.43 -21.35
C ARG A 36 -1.76 -3.94 -21.60
N THR A 37 -0.57 -4.47 -21.34
CA THR A 37 -0.20 -5.90 -21.52
C THR A 37 -0.13 -6.40 -22.96
N LEU A 38 -0.20 -5.50 -23.95
CA LEU A 38 -0.14 -5.85 -25.37
C LEU A 38 1.27 -5.74 -25.97
N ALA A 39 2.20 -5.09 -25.26
CA ALA A 39 3.57 -4.93 -25.73
C ALA A 39 4.33 -6.27 -25.77
N ALA A 40 5.14 -6.48 -26.80
CA ALA A 40 6.14 -7.55 -26.77
C ALA A 40 7.17 -7.29 -25.68
N ALA A 41 7.82 -8.33 -25.15
CA ALA A 41 8.80 -8.19 -24.06
C ALA A 41 9.96 -7.22 -24.39
N SER A 42 10.30 -7.07 -25.67
CA SER A 42 11.31 -6.13 -26.16
C SER A 42 10.87 -4.66 -26.17
N GLU A 43 9.57 -4.39 -26.09
CA GLU A 43 8.98 -3.05 -26.17
C GLU A 43 8.61 -2.49 -24.79
N VAL A 44 8.74 -3.30 -23.73
CA VAL A 44 8.42 -2.90 -22.37
C VAL A 44 9.37 -1.79 -21.93
N ASN A 45 8.81 -0.68 -21.48
CA ASN A 45 9.59 0.40 -20.89
C ASN A 45 10.01 0.02 -19.46
N LEU A 46 11.19 -0.59 -19.33
CA LEU A 46 11.72 -1.06 -18.04
C LEU A 46 11.74 0.00 -16.94
N PRO A 47 12.20 1.25 -17.19
CA PRO A 47 12.17 2.31 -16.17
C PRO A 47 10.77 2.58 -15.63
N LEU A 48 9.75 2.68 -16.50
CA LEU A 48 8.36 2.88 -16.08
C LEU A 48 7.83 1.66 -15.32
N ALA A 49 8.15 0.44 -15.76
CA ALA A 49 7.73 -0.78 -15.10
C ALA A 49 8.31 -0.90 -13.68
N ILE A 50 9.62 -0.62 -13.51
CA ILE A 50 10.28 -0.60 -12.20
C ILE A 50 9.67 0.48 -11.31
N GLY A 51 9.41 1.68 -11.86
CA GLY A 51 8.73 2.76 -11.14
C GLY A 51 7.33 2.36 -10.67
N GLY A 52 6.55 1.68 -11.52
CA GLY A 52 5.21 1.19 -11.21
C GLY A 52 5.22 0.15 -10.09
N VAL A 53 6.10 -0.85 -10.18
CA VAL A 53 6.30 -1.85 -9.11
C VAL A 53 6.76 -1.19 -7.81
N GLY A 54 7.71 -0.25 -7.89
CA GLY A 54 8.19 0.50 -6.74
C GLY A 54 7.08 1.26 -6.02
N LEU A 55 6.17 1.89 -6.76
CA LEU A 55 4.99 2.57 -6.21
C LEU A 55 4.03 1.60 -5.52
N ILE A 56 3.79 0.42 -6.08
CA ILE A 56 2.94 -0.61 -5.44
C ILE A 56 3.56 -1.07 -4.12
N ILE A 57 4.86 -1.36 -4.11
CA ILE A 57 5.58 -1.76 -2.90
C ILE A 57 5.52 -0.64 -1.85
N LEU A 58 5.73 0.61 -2.25
CA LEU A 58 5.64 1.77 -1.36
C LEU A 58 4.25 1.91 -0.75
N GLY A 59 3.18 1.78 -1.55
CA GLY A 59 1.81 1.84 -1.06
C GLY A 59 1.50 0.71 -0.08
N ALA A 60 1.91 -0.51 -0.39
CA ALA A 60 1.77 -1.67 0.49
C ALA A 60 2.54 -1.47 1.81
N ALA A 61 3.77 -0.98 1.75
CA ALA A 61 4.58 -0.69 2.93
C ALA A 61 3.94 0.40 3.80
N THR A 62 3.37 1.44 3.18
CA THR A 62 2.67 2.52 3.87
C THR A 62 1.42 2.00 4.60
N TYR A 63 0.62 1.16 3.96
CA TYR A 63 -0.52 0.50 4.59
C TYR A 63 -0.11 -0.42 5.75
N ALA A 64 0.90 -1.26 5.52
CA ALA A 64 1.44 -2.16 6.54
C ALA A 64 1.99 -1.39 7.74
N PHE A 65 2.65 -0.25 7.51
CA PHE A 65 3.13 0.63 8.58
C PHE A 65 1.98 1.18 9.44
N ALA A 66 0.88 1.63 8.83
CA ALA A 66 -0.29 2.13 9.53
C ALA A 66 -0.93 1.08 10.46
N SER A 67 -0.95 -0.19 10.03
CA SER A 67 -1.51 -1.31 10.82
C SER A 67 -0.81 -1.53 12.17
N ARG A 68 0.40 -0.98 12.34
CA ARG A 68 1.18 -1.11 13.58
C ARG A 68 0.71 -0.15 14.68
N PHE A 69 -0.11 0.85 14.36
CA PHE A 69 -0.66 1.81 15.32
C PHE A 69 -1.97 1.29 15.90
N ARG A 70 -2.13 1.34 17.22
CA ARG A 70 -3.37 0.99 17.94
C ARG A 70 -3.65 2.01 19.03
N THR A 71 -4.91 2.18 19.43
CA THR A 71 -5.27 3.00 20.60
C THR A 71 -5.42 2.14 21.85
N ARG A 72 -5.32 2.73 23.06
CA ARG A 72 -5.58 1.99 24.32
C ARG A 72 -7.02 1.47 24.32
N GLY A 73 -7.20 0.16 24.52
CA GLY A 73 -8.51 -0.50 24.53
C GLY A 73 -8.95 -1.12 23.19
N MET A 74 -8.18 -0.99 22.11
CA MET A 74 -8.39 -1.81 20.90
C MET A 74 -7.78 -3.20 21.12
N GLY A 75 -8.61 -4.20 21.43
CA GLY A 75 -8.18 -5.59 21.63
C GLY A 75 -7.53 -6.19 20.38
N SER A 76 -6.49 -7.00 20.56
CA SER A 76 -6.01 -7.91 19.51
C SER A 76 -6.91 -9.13 19.51
N HIS A 77 -8.00 -9.11 18.73
CA HIS A 77 -8.82 -10.31 18.55
C HIS A 77 -8.10 -11.27 17.61
N ASN A 78 -7.16 -12.04 18.14
CA ASN A 78 -6.45 -13.14 17.45
C ASN A 78 -5.85 -14.14 18.46
N SER A 79 -6.55 -14.43 19.57
CA SER A 79 -6.12 -15.46 20.53
C SER A 79 -7.20 -16.47 20.94
N ASP A 80 -8.44 -16.35 20.44
CA ASP A 80 -9.57 -17.14 20.95
C ASP A 80 -10.34 -17.83 19.81
N ALA A 81 -9.62 -18.42 18.84
CA ALA A 81 -10.22 -19.23 17.76
C ALA A 81 -9.55 -20.61 17.60
N ASP A 82 -8.82 -21.06 18.63
CA ASP A 82 -8.32 -22.42 18.79
C ASP A 82 -8.83 -22.99 20.13
N GLU A 83 -10.14 -23.21 20.25
CA GLU A 83 -10.73 -24.23 21.15
C GLU A 83 -11.88 -24.95 20.43
#